data_AF-F2G5N1-F1
#
_entry.id   AF-F2G5N1-F1
#
_cell.length_a   1.000
_cell.length_b   1.000
_cell.length_c   1.000
_cell.angle_alpha   90.00
_cell.angle_beta   90.00
_cell.angle_gamma   90.00
#
_symmetry.space_group_name_H-M   'P 1'
#
loop_
_entity.id
_entity.type
_entity.pdbx_description
1 polymer ?
#
loop_
_entity_poly.entity_id
_entity_poly.type
_entity_poly.pdbx_seq_one_letter_code
_entity_poly.pdbx_strand_id
1 'polypeptide(L)'
;MKKLITLAVTISCLTFSGSTLAQSKTKNHIWKAEYLSTLELGLHALKAQKYEKALKKLTASAKMGNKEGQYYLAQMYFQGWGTPVNYEEGWLWLSVAMEQKTAEWNRSYRQIKKALPEGYITALQPYVDEYISLYGAKAQDLRCEKRAAIGSNIKEIICEKRYY
;
A
#
# COMPACT_ATOMS: atom_id res chain seq x y z
N MET A 1 -17.89 1.08 71.09
CA MET A 1 -16.42 1.08 70.93
C MET A 1 -15.95 -0.29 70.44
N LYS A 2 -15.54 -0.40 69.16
CA LYS A 2 -14.51 -1.33 68.64
C LYS A 2 -14.38 -1.16 67.11
N LYS A 3 -13.36 -0.35 66.79
CA LYS A 3 -12.48 -0.23 65.62
C LYS A 3 -12.89 -0.85 64.27
N LEU A 4 -12.88 0.04 63.27
CA LEU A 4 -12.57 -0.19 61.86
C LEU A 4 -11.43 -1.20 61.64
N ILE A 5 -11.60 -2.10 60.68
CA ILE A 5 -10.50 -2.65 59.87
C ILE A 5 -11.01 -2.72 58.42
N THR A 6 -10.64 -1.72 57.63
CA THR A 6 -10.76 -1.70 56.17
C THR A 6 -9.74 -2.67 55.57
N LEU A 7 -10.21 -3.79 55.02
CA LEU A 7 -9.39 -4.66 54.17
C LEU A 7 -9.32 -4.06 52.76
N ALA A 8 -8.30 -3.23 52.55
CA ALA A 8 -7.90 -2.79 51.21
C ALA A 8 -7.19 -3.95 50.51
N VAL A 9 -7.92 -4.73 49.71
CA VAL A 9 -7.31 -5.66 48.76
C VAL A 9 -6.71 -4.82 47.63
N THR A 10 -5.43 -4.51 47.75
CA THR A 10 -4.66 -3.92 46.66
C THR A 10 -4.59 -4.96 45.55
N ILE A 11 -5.42 -4.79 44.52
CA ILE A 11 -5.20 -5.42 43.22
C ILE A 11 -3.87 -4.85 42.73
N SER A 12 -2.79 -5.61 42.95
CA SER A 12 -1.51 -5.37 42.31
C SER A 12 -1.75 -5.50 40.81
N CYS A 13 -2.08 -4.37 40.19
CA CYS A 13 -2.05 -4.20 38.75
C CYS A 13 -0.62 -4.51 38.34
N LEU A 14 -0.37 -5.75 37.93
CA LEU A 14 0.80 -6.12 37.17
C LEU A 14 0.77 -5.19 35.97
N THR A 15 1.54 -4.11 36.04
CA THR A 15 1.81 -3.25 34.92
C THR A 15 2.38 -4.18 33.88
N PHE A 16 1.54 -4.53 32.90
CA PHE A 16 1.99 -5.10 31.66
C PHE A 16 3.04 -4.11 31.18
N SER A 17 4.31 -4.45 31.37
CA SER A 17 5.40 -3.85 30.62
C SER A 17 5.21 -4.35 29.19
N GLY A 18 4.12 -3.91 28.57
CA GLY A 18 3.95 -3.91 27.14
C GLY A 18 5.14 -3.12 26.69
N SER A 19 6.13 -3.83 26.16
CA SER A 19 7.20 -3.25 25.37
C SER A 19 6.52 -2.20 24.51
N THR A 20 6.84 -0.92 24.75
CA THR A 20 6.44 0.14 23.86
C THR A 20 7.18 -0.17 22.56
N LEU A 21 6.61 -1.04 21.73
CA LEU A 21 7.00 -1.20 20.34
C LEU A 21 7.05 0.22 19.82
N ALA A 22 8.26 0.68 19.45
CA ALA A 22 8.51 2.05 19.03
C ALA A 22 7.46 2.42 17.98
N GLN A 23 6.49 3.21 18.43
CA GLN A 23 5.23 3.43 17.76
C GLN A 23 5.50 4.49 16.70
N SER A 24 5.87 4.04 15.49
CA SER A 24 6.28 4.93 14.40
C SER A 24 5.09 5.29 13.50
N LYS A 25 5.00 6.56 13.13
CA LYS A 25 3.93 7.10 12.29
C LYS A 25 4.47 7.70 11.01
N THR A 26 3.63 7.75 9.99
CA THR A 26 3.87 8.57 8.81
C THR A 26 3.62 10.05 9.15
N LYS A 27 4.10 10.96 8.29
CA LYS A 27 3.81 12.40 8.41
C LYS A 27 2.31 12.72 8.53
N ASN A 28 1.46 11.89 7.90
CA ASN A 28 0.00 12.05 7.91
C ASN A 28 -0.67 11.24 9.04
N HIS A 29 0.07 10.93 10.10
CA HIS A 29 -0.40 10.25 11.32
C HIS A 29 -0.90 8.80 11.16
N ILE A 30 -0.64 8.16 10.02
CA ILE A 30 -0.93 6.73 9.81
C ILE A 30 0.11 5.90 10.55
N TRP A 31 -0.32 4.92 11.32
CA TRP A 31 0.59 4.00 12.02
C TRP A 31 1.32 3.08 11.05
N LYS A 32 2.59 2.77 11.31
CA LYS A 32 3.35 1.78 10.51
C LYS A 32 2.63 0.43 10.40
N ALA A 33 2.07 -0.05 11.52
CA ALA A 33 1.29 -1.29 11.54
C ALA A 33 0.04 -1.22 10.64
N GLU A 34 -0.66 -0.08 10.62
CA GLU A 34 -1.83 0.13 9.76
C GLU A 34 -1.45 0.15 8.28
N TYR A 35 -0.38 0.87 7.93
CA TYR A 35 0.11 0.94 6.55
C TYR A 35 0.48 -0.45 5.99
N LEU A 36 1.21 -1.25 6.78
CA LEU A 36 1.64 -2.59 6.38
C LEU A 36 0.48 -3.58 6.37
N SER A 37 -0.28 -3.66 7.46
CA SER A 37 -1.40 -4.62 7.57
C SER A 37 -2.49 -4.36 6.54
N THR A 38 -2.72 -3.12 6.10
CA THR A 38 -3.71 -2.83 5.07
C THR A 38 -3.35 -3.46 3.73
N LEU A 39 -2.07 -3.43 3.34
CA LEU A 39 -1.58 -4.14 2.16
C LEU A 39 -1.76 -5.65 2.33
N GLU A 40 -1.24 -6.20 3.43
CA GLU A 40 -1.26 -7.65 3.71
C GLU A 40 -2.67 -8.22 3.70
N LEU A 41 -3.62 -7.54 4.35
CA LEU A 41 -5.03 -7.93 4.36
C LEU A 41 -5.66 -7.90 2.97
N GLY A 42 -5.26 -6.94 2.14
CA GLY A 42 -5.69 -6.84 0.74
C GLY A 42 -5.17 -8.00 -0.10
N LEU A 43 -3.87 -8.29 -0.04
CA LEU A 43 -3.24 -9.40 -0.76
C LEU A 43 -3.76 -10.76 -0.28
N HIS A 44 -3.96 -10.92 1.02
CA HIS A 44 -4.55 -12.13 1.58
C HIS A 44 -5.99 -12.34 1.09
N ALA A 45 -6.81 -11.28 1.08
CA ALA A 45 -8.16 -11.35 0.54
C ALA A 45 -8.16 -11.66 -0.97
N LEU A 46 -7.23 -11.08 -1.73
CA LEU A 46 -7.08 -11.33 -3.17
C LEU A 46 -6.74 -12.80 -3.43
N LYS A 47 -5.77 -13.36 -2.70
CA LYS A 47 -5.38 -14.77 -2.78
C LYS A 47 -6.54 -15.70 -2.42
N ALA A 48 -7.36 -15.31 -1.45
CA ALA A 48 -8.56 -16.04 -1.05
C ALA A 48 -9.77 -15.78 -1.97
N GLN A 49 -9.60 -15.09 -3.10
CA GLN A 49 -10.65 -14.71 -4.07
C GLN A 49 -11.82 -13.93 -3.44
N LYS A 50 -11.59 -13.27 -2.30
CA LYS A 50 -12.55 -12.38 -1.64
C LYS A 50 -12.44 -11.00 -2.25
N TYR A 51 -12.81 -10.88 -3.53
CA TYR A 51 -12.45 -9.74 -4.36
C TYR A 51 -12.99 -8.39 -3.87
N GLU A 52 -14.21 -8.33 -3.34
CA GLU A 52 -14.73 -7.06 -2.77
C GLU A 52 -13.88 -6.56 -1.59
N LYS A 53 -13.47 -7.48 -0.70
CA LYS A 53 -12.61 -7.16 0.44
C LYS A 53 -11.21 -6.78 -0.02
N ALA A 54 -10.68 -7.50 -1.02
CA ALA A 54 -9.39 -7.20 -1.64
C ALA A 54 -9.40 -5.80 -2.25
N LEU A 55 -10.42 -5.47 -3.04
CA LEU A 55 -10.58 -4.18 -3.70
C LEU A 55 -10.56 -3.07 -2.66
N LYS A 56 -11.41 -3.17 -1.63
CA LYS A 56 -11.46 -2.17 -0.54
C LYS A 56 -10.10 -1.94 0.13
N LYS A 57 -9.39 -3.02 0.47
CA LYS A 57 -8.10 -2.92 1.18
C LYS A 57 -6.96 -2.46 0.28
N LEU A 58 -6.91 -2.92 -0.96
CA LEU A 58 -5.92 -2.50 -1.94
C LEU A 58 -6.14 -1.05 -2.39
N THR A 59 -7.38 -0.58 -2.51
CA THR A 59 -7.68 0.85 -2.71
C THR A 59 -7.15 1.70 -1.56
N ALA A 60 -7.39 1.30 -0.30
CA ALA A 60 -6.85 2.03 0.85
C ALA A 60 -5.31 2.03 0.84
N SER A 61 -4.69 0.87 0.58
CA SER A 61 -3.23 0.73 0.48
C SER A 61 -2.65 1.63 -0.62
N ALA A 62 -3.24 1.61 -1.81
CA ALA A 62 -2.81 2.39 -2.96
C ALA A 62 -2.86 3.90 -2.71
N LYS A 63 -3.92 4.38 -2.06
CA LYS A 63 -4.09 5.79 -1.66
C LYS A 63 -3.07 6.26 -0.63
N MET A 64 -2.54 5.36 0.21
CA MET A 64 -1.45 5.67 1.14
C MET A 64 -0.06 5.72 0.48
N GLY A 65 0.00 5.53 -0.84
CA GLY A 65 1.24 5.53 -1.64
C GLY A 65 1.92 4.17 -1.73
N ASN A 66 1.30 3.10 -1.25
CA ASN A 66 1.91 1.77 -1.28
C ASN A 66 2.00 1.27 -2.72
N LYS A 67 3.24 1.07 -3.19
CA LYS A 67 3.52 0.72 -4.59
C LYS A 67 3.01 -0.66 -4.99
N GLU A 68 3.06 -1.64 -4.09
CA GLU A 68 2.41 -2.94 -4.31
C GLU A 68 0.90 -2.79 -4.34
N GLY A 69 0.32 -2.03 -3.40
CA GLY A 69 -1.11 -1.74 -3.38
C GLY A 69 -1.61 -1.14 -4.70
N GLN A 70 -0.86 -0.18 -5.26
CA GLN A 70 -1.14 0.45 -6.55
C GLN A 70 -1.08 -0.56 -7.70
N TYR A 71 -0.03 -1.39 -7.74
CA TYR A 71 0.12 -2.43 -8.76
C TYR A 71 -1.03 -3.45 -8.72
N TYR A 72 -1.34 -4.00 -7.54
CA TYR A 72 -2.39 -5.01 -7.43
C TYR A 72 -3.79 -4.43 -7.65
N LEU A 73 -4.05 -3.18 -7.23
CA LEU A 73 -5.31 -2.51 -7.57
C LEU A 73 -5.47 -2.34 -9.09
N ALA A 74 -4.40 -1.98 -9.80
CA ALA A 74 -4.44 -1.93 -11.26
C ALA A 74 -4.80 -3.28 -11.88
N GLN A 75 -4.19 -4.37 -11.39
CA GLN A 75 -4.52 -5.72 -11.84
C GLN A 75 -5.99 -6.07 -11.59
N MET A 76 -6.56 -5.68 -10.44
CA MET A 76 -7.97 -5.90 -10.16
C MET A 76 -8.89 -5.22 -11.17
N TYR A 77 -8.57 -4.00 -11.59
CA TYR A 77 -9.32 -3.29 -12.63
C TYR A 77 -9.17 -3.92 -14.02
N PHE A 78 -7.97 -4.37 -14.40
CA PHE A 78 -7.77 -5.06 -15.69
C PHE A 78 -8.49 -6.41 -15.77
N GLN A 79 -8.57 -7.13 -14.65
CA GLN A 79 -9.18 -8.46 -14.60
C GLN A 79 -10.66 -8.43 -14.23
N GLY A 80 -11.19 -7.29 -13.79
CA GLY A 80 -12.57 -7.20 -13.29
C GLY A 80 -12.79 -7.97 -11.99
N TRP A 81 -11.78 -8.01 -11.11
CA TRP A 81 -11.89 -8.71 -9.83
C TRP A 81 -12.59 -7.84 -8.79
N GLY A 82 -13.85 -8.17 -8.48
CA GLY A 82 -14.65 -7.41 -7.51
C GLY A 82 -15.09 -6.03 -8.01
N THR A 83 -14.89 -5.76 -9.30
CA THR A 83 -15.26 -4.54 -10.04
C THR A 83 -15.50 -4.94 -11.50
N PRO A 84 -16.31 -4.21 -12.29
CA PRO A 84 -16.25 -4.31 -13.75
C PRO A 84 -14.83 -4.05 -14.27
N VAL A 85 -14.49 -4.66 -15.41
CA VAL A 85 -13.22 -4.39 -16.10
C VAL A 85 -13.13 -2.90 -16.43
N ASN A 86 -12.04 -2.26 -16.03
CA ASN A 86 -11.80 -0.85 -16.27
C ASN A 86 -10.33 -0.61 -16.64
N TYR A 87 -10.05 -0.51 -17.94
CA TYR A 87 -8.69 -0.29 -18.44
C TYR A 87 -8.16 1.11 -18.12
N GLU A 88 -9.03 2.11 -17.97
CA GLU A 88 -8.65 3.46 -17.58
C GLU A 88 -8.07 3.47 -16.17
N GLU A 89 -8.86 3.08 -15.16
CA GLU A 89 -8.41 3.02 -13.77
C GLU A 89 -7.19 2.10 -13.61
N GLY A 90 -7.19 0.95 -14.29
CA GLY A 90 -6.04 0.06 -14.31
C GLY A 90 -4.78 0.75 -14.82
N TRP A 91 -4.87 1.51 -15.92
CA TRP A 91 -3.73 2.23 -16.48
C TRP A 91 -3.23 3.34 -15.55
N LEU A 92 -4.14 4.09 -14.93
CA LEU A 92 -3.79 5.16 -13.99
C LEU A 92 -3.03 4.59 -12.79
N TRP A 93 -3.58 3.59 -12.10
CA TRP A 93 -2.93 2.97 -10.94
C TRP A 93 -1.62 2.27 -11.28
N LEU A 94 -1.55 1.60 -12.43
CA LEU A 94 -0.32 0.95 -12.87
C LEU A 94 0.78 2.00 -13.12
N SER A 95 0.43 3.12 -13.76
CA SER A 95 1.38 4.21 -14.04
C SER A 95 1.99 4.81 -12.78
N VAL A 96 1.20 4.96 -11.70
CA VAL A 96 1.70 5.43 -10.40
C VAL A 96 2.60 4.39 -9.73
N ALA A 97 2.29 3.09 -9.87
CA ALA A 97 3.12 2.01 -9.34
C ALA A 97 4.51 1.95 -10.00
N MET A 98 4.61 2.42 -11.25
CA MET A 98 5.86 2.41 -12.02
C MET A 98 6.97 3.32 -11.50
N GLU A 99 6.77 4.08 -10.42
CA GLU A 99 7.90 4.71 -9.71
C GLU A 99 8.86 3.68 -9.08
N GLN A 100 8.38 2.48 -8.73
CA GLN A 100 9.22 1.40 -8.20
C GLN A 100 10.00 0.63 -9.31
N LYS A 101 9.56 0.61 -10.57
CA LYS A 101 10.34 0.03 -11.70
C LYS A 101 10.99 -1.35 -11.44
N THR A 102 10.33 -2.28 -10.74
CA THR A 102 10.83 -3.67 -10.62
C THR A 102 10.80 -4.38 -11.98
N ALA A 103 11.61 -5.42 -12.18
CA ALA A 103 11.67 -6.15 -13.44
C ALA A 103 10.30 -6.75 -13.82
N GLU A 104 9.56 -7.26 -12.83
CA GLU A 104 8.22 -7.82 -13.00
C GLU A 104 7.22 -6.74 -13.46
N TRP A 105 7.15 -5.62 -12.76
CA TRP A 105 6.14 -4.59 -13.05
C TRP A 105 6.45 -3.88 -14.36
N ASN A 106 7.73 -3.66 -14.69
CA ASN A 106 8.15 -3.16 -16.00
C ASN A 106 7.71 -4.09 -17.15
N ARG A 107 7.64 -5.41 -16.91
CA ARG A 107 7.12 -6.36 -17.91
C ARG A 107 5.62 -6.19 -18.07
N SER A 108 4.87 -6.17 -16.96
CA SER A 108 3.41 -5.96 -16.97
C SER A 108 3.05 -4.64 -17.65
N TYR A 109 3.68 -3.54 -17.26
CA TYR A 109 3.48 -2.22 -17.87
C TYR A 109 3.74 -2.21 -19.37
N ARG A 110 4.84 -2.82 -19.84
CA ARG A 110 5.11 -2.92 -21.28
C ARG A 110 4.06 -3.74 -22.03
N GLN A 111 3.58 -4.83 -21.43
CA GLN A 111 2.54 -5.66 -22.02
C GLN A 111 1.23 -4.89 -22.16
N ILE A 112 0.77 -4.23 -21.10
CA ILE A 112 -0.45 -3.41 -21.13
C ILE A 112 -0.29 -2.22 -22.08
N LYS A 113 0.84 -1.51 -22.03
CA LYS A 113 1.13 -0.39 -22.94
C LYS A 113 1.05 -0.80 -24.41
N LYS A 114 1.51 -2.01 -24.75
CA LYS A 114 1.43 -2.54 -26.12
C LYS A 114 0.00 -2.92 -26.51
N ALA A 115 -0.81 -3.35 -25.55
CA ALA A 115 -2.19 -3.79 -25.79
C ALA A 115 -3.17 -2.61 -25.94
N LEU A 116 -2.90 -1.47 -25.30
CA LEU A 116 -3.75 -0.29 -25.38
C LEU A 116 -3.42 0.57 -26.62
N PRO A 117 -4.43 1.19 -27.27
CA PRO A 117 -4.19 2.12 -28.37
C PRO A 117 -3.34 3.32 -27.94
N GLU A 118 -2.41 3.76 -28.79
CA GLU A 118 -1.52 4.88 -28.46
C GLU A 118 -2.30 6.18 -28.15
N GLY A 119 -3.30 6.51 -28.97
CA GLY A 119 -4.14 7.69 -28.73
C GLY A 119 -4.90 7.63 -27.40
N TYR A 120 -5.25 6.44 -26.94
CA TYR A 120 -5.90 6.24 -25.64
C TYR A 120 -4.94 6.55 -24.49
N ILE A 121 -3.71 6.03 -24.55
CA ILE A 121 -2.68 6.31 -23.54
C ILE A 121 -2.35 7.80 -23.48
N THR A 122 -2.19 8.44 -24.64
CA THR A 122 -1.90 9.88 -24.73
C THR A 122 -3.01 10.71 -24.11
N ALA A 123 -4.28 10.36 -24.37
CA ALA A 123 -5.43 11.03 -23.77
C ALA A 123 -5.48 10.88 -22.24
N LEU A 124 -4.96 9.78 -21.69
CA LEU A 124 -4.92 9.54 -20.25
C LEU A 124 -3.76 10.23 -19.53
N GLN A 125 -2.77 10.76 -20.25
CA GLN A 125 -1.56 11.31 -19.63
C GLN A 125 -1.84 12.41 -18.58
N PRO A 126 -2.74 13.38 -18.80
CA PRO A 126 -3.04 14.39 -17.78
C PRO A 126 -3.57 13.78 -16.46
N TYR A 127 -4.39 12.73 -16.55
CA TYR A 127 -4.92 12.02 -15.39
C TYR A 127 -3.85 11.18 -14.69
N VAL A 128 -2.90 10.60 -15.45
CA VAL A 128 -1.73 9.94 -14.88
C VAL A 128 -0.90 10.93 -14.06
N ASP A 129 -0.65 12.12 -14.61
CA ASP A 129 0.12 13.17 -13.92
C ASP A 129 -0.60 13.63 -12.64
N GLU A 130 -1.92 13.77 -12.69
CA GLU A 130 -2.75 14.06 -11.51
C GLU A 130 -2.65 12.94 -10.46
N TYR A 131 -2.81 11.67 -10.87
CA TYR A 131 -2.70 10.52 -9.96
C TYR A 131 -1.31 10.43 -9.32
N ILE A 132 -0.24 10.74 -10.05
CA ILE A 132 1.12 10.80 -9.49
C ILE A 132 1.24 11.95 -8.49
N SER A 133 0.61 13.10 -8.77
CA SER A 133 0.62 14.25 -7.85
C SER A 133 -0.09 13.97 -6.52
N LEU A 134 -1.10 13.10 -6.52
CA LEU A 134 -1.89 12.74 -5.34
C LEU A 134 -1.33 11.52 -4.62
N TYR A 135 -0.99 10.46 -5.36
CA TYR A 135 -0.69 9.13 -4.84
C TYR A 135 0.74 8.65 -5.13
N GLY A 136 1.53 9.46 -5.84
CA GLY A 136 2.93 9.15 -6.15
C GLY A 136 3.84 9.13 -4.93
N ALA A 137 5.07 8.65 -5.13
CA ALA A 137 6.04 8.44 -4.07
C ALA A 137 6.36 9.74 -3.33
N LYS A 138 6.60 10.84 -4.07
CA LYS A 138 6.86 12.15 -3.47
C LYS A 138 5.66 12.67 -2.68
N ALA A 139 4.46 12.59 -3.27
CA ALA A 139 3.22 13.07 -2.65
C ALA A 139 2.92 12.35 -1.33
N GLN A 140 3.21 11.05 -1.29
CA GLN A 140 2.95 10.19 -0.15
C GLN A 140 4.16 10.00 0.76
N ASP A 141 5.23 10.79 0.62
CA ASP A 141 6.39 10.76 1.50
C ASP A 141 7.15 9.41 1.51
N LEU A 142 7.27 8.80 0.33
CA LEU A 142 8.12 7.63 0.10
C LEU A 142 9.55 8.05 -0.27
N ARG A 143 10.49 7.20 0.11
CA ARG A 143 11.90 7.25 -0.29
C ARG A 143 12.14 6.16 -1.33
N CYS A 144 12.39 6.57 -2.57
CA CYS A 144 12.73 5.65 -3.66
C CYS A 144 14.24 5.65 -3.89
N GLU A 145 14.86 4.48 -3.83
CA GLU A 145 16.30 4.32 -4.01
C GLU A 145 16.60 3.15 -4.93
N LYS A 146 17.68 3.25 -5.71
CA LYS A 146 18.16 2.14 -6.54
C LYS A 146 18.94 1.16 -5.68
N ARG A 147 18.44 -0.06 -5.51
CA ARG A 147 19.06 -1.11 -4.68
C ARG A 147 19.02 -2.46 -5.40
N ALA A 148 19.89 -3.39 -4.99
CA ALA A 148 19.83 -4.76 -5.51
C ALA A 148 18.54 -5.42 -5.04
N ALA A 149 17.82 -6.09 -5.94
CA ALA A 149 16.66 -6.90 -5.57
C ALA A 149 17.09 -8.05 -4.65
N ILE A 150 16.21 -8.48 -3.74
CA ILE A 150 16.54 -9.52 -2.77
C ILE A 150 16.94 -10.80 -3.50
N GLY A 151 18.15 -11.30 -3.24
CA GLY A 151 18.68 -12.52 -3.87
C GLY A 151 19.12 -12.34 -5.33
N SER A 152 19.29 -11.11 -5.83
CA SER A 152 19.70 -10.82 -7.21
C SER A 152 20.71 -9.67 -7.28
N ASN A 153 21.60 -9.71 -8.28
CA ASN A 153 22.50 -8.59 -8.59
C ASN A 153 21.82 -7.51 -9.46
N ILE A 154 20.56 -7.72 -9.87
CA ILE A 154 19.79 -6.75 -10.64
C ILE A 154 19.40 -5.58 -9.72
N LYS A 155 19.72 -4.36 -10.17
CA LYS A 155 19.38 -3.14 -9.44
C LYS A 155 18.02 -2.62 -9.88
N GLU A 156 17.10 -2.51 -8.94
CA GLU A 156 15.74 -1.99 -9.12
C GLU A 156 15.55 -0.71 -8.32
N ILE A 157 14.53 0.08 -8.63
CA ILE A 157 14.12 1.16 -7.75
C ILE A 157 13.22 0.54 -6.68
N ILE A 158 13.37 0.92 -5.42
CA ILE A 158 12.50 0.42 -4.34
C ILE A 158 12.04 1.63 -3.55
N CYS A 159 10.72 1.77 -3.42
CA CYS A 159 10.08 2.89 -2.75
C CYS A 159 9.56 2.46 -1.37
N GLU A 160 10.13 3.02 -0.31
CA GLU A 160 9.75 2.71 1.06
C GLU A 160 9.05 3.90 1.71
N LYS A 161 8.00 3.65 2.49
CA LYS A 161 7.32 4.68 3.28
C LYS A 161 8.26 5.21 4.38
N ARG A 162 8.33 6.53 4.55
CA ARG A 162 9.02 7.14 5.69
C ARG A 162 8.14 7.09 6.94
N TYR A 163 8.79 6.85 8.07
CA TYR A 163 8.19 6.87 9.40
C TYR A 163 9.03 7.73 10.33
N TYR A 164 8.37 8.33 11.32
CA TYR A 164 8.89 9.27 12.29
C TYR A 164 8.48 8.85 13.71
#